data_AF-A0A1C3TQD6-F1
#
_entry.id   AF-A0A1C3TQD6-F1
#
_cell.length_a   1.000
_cell.length_b   1.000
_cell.length_c   1.000
_cell.angle_alpha   90.00
_cell.angle_beta   90.00
_cell.angle_gamma   90.00
#
_symmetry.space_group_name_H-M   'P 1'
#
loop_
_entity.id
_entity.type
_entity.pdbx_description
1 polymer ?
#
loop_
_entity_poly.entity_id
_entity_poly.type
_entity_poly.pdbx_seq_one_letter_code
_entity_poly.pdbx_strand_id
1 'polypeptide(L)'
;MKPAHDNLLERLDRLLPQTQCGQCGFDGCRPYAEAMARGAAQVDRCPPGGDAGARALAHVLGTRPLPYDRSRGTHKPPQVALVIEADCIGCTKCIQACPVDAIVGGAKYMHTVLAPLCTGCELCVPACPVDCIALRPVQGMSCIPE
;
A
#
# COMPACT_ATOMS: atom_id res chain seq x y z
N MET A 1 3.27 6.98 28.57
CA MET A 1 4.58 6.61 28.00
C MET A 1 4.39 5.28 27.27
N LYS A 2 4.30 5.27 25.93
CA LYS A 2 4.09 4.01 25.17
C LYS A 2 5.38 3.18 25.20
N PRO A 3 5.32 1.85 25.41
CA PRO A 3 6.49 0.99 25.48
C PRO A 3 7.31 1.05 24.19
N ALA A 4 8.63 0.85 24.27
CA ALA A 4 9.56 0.93 23.13
C ALA A 4 9.19 0.00 21.96
N HIS A 5 8.45 -1.10 22.23
CA HIS A 5 7.94 -2.02 21.22
C HIS A 5 6.85 -1.38 20.33
N ASP A 6 5.99 -0.53 20.89
CA ASP A 6 4.97 0.21 20.12
C ASP A 6 5.62 1.18 19.12
N ASN A 7 6.80 1.73 19.46
CA ASN A 7 7.53 2.63 18.57
C ASN A 7 8.13 1.87 17.38
N LEU A 8 8.68 0.67 17.60
CA LEU A 8 9.26 -0.14 16.52
C LEU A 8 8.18 -0.61 15.53
N LEU A 9 7.07 -1.13 16.04
CA LEU A 9 5.95 -1.57 15.20
C LEU A 9 5.46 -0.44 14.29
N GLU A 10 5.16 0.73 14.87
CA GLU A 10 4.69 1.90 14.11
C GLU A 10 5.68 2.32 13.02
N ARG A 11 6.99 2.26 13.30
CA ARG A 11 8.02 2.58 12.31
C ARG A 11 8.05 1.58 11.16
N LEU A 12 7.93 0.29 11.46
CA LEU A 12 7.89 -0.76 10.43
C LEU A 12 6.63 -0.65 9.58
N ASP A 13 5.47 -0.46 10.21
CA ASP A 13 4.19 -0.34 9.51
C ASP A 13 4.19 0.85 8.54
N ARG A 14 4.73 2.01 8.94
CA ARG A 14 4.85 3.19 8.06
C ARG A 14 5.79 2.99 6.86
N LEU A 15 6.76 2.10 6.97
CA LEU A 15 7.65 1.77 5.85
C LEU A 15 7.01 0.82 4.83
N LEU A 16 5.95 0.12 5.24
CA LEU A 16 5.27 -0.81 4.34
C LEU A 16 4.40 -0.05 3.33
N PRO A 17 4.15 -0.65 2.15
CA PRO A 17 3.41 0.00 1.06
C PRO A 17 1.93 0.28 1.37
N GLN A 18 1.38 -0.29 2.45
CA GLN A 18 -0.03 -0.16 2.82
C GLN A 18 -1.02 -0.58 1.71
N THR A 19 -0.60 -1.55 0.88
CA THR A 19 -1.41 -2.11 -0.23
C THR A 19 -2.38 -3.20 0.23
N GLN A 20 -2.18 -3.78 1.42
CA GLN A 20 -3.00 -4.86 1.98
C GLN A 20 -3.15 -6.09 1.06
N CYS A 21 -2.15 -6.36 0.21
CA CYS A 21 -2.23 -7.38 -0.85
C CYS A 21 -2.04 -8.83 -0.40
N GLY A 22 -1.58 -9.07 0.83
CA GLY A 22 -1.39 -10.42 1.39
C GLY A 22 -0.22 -11.26 0.84
N GLN A 23 0.56 -10.76 -0.12
CA GLN A 23 1.65 -11.52 -0.77
C GLN A 23 2.78 -11.95 0.19
N CYS A 24 2.93 -11.26 1.32
CA CYS A 24 3.87 -11.62 2.38
C CYS A 24 3.41 -12.83 3.23
N GLY A 25 2.19 -13.32 3.04
CA GLY A 25 1.58 -14.40 3.83
C GLY A 25 0.89 -13.93 5.12
N PHE A 26 0.57 -12.63 5.22
CA PHE A 26 -0.15 -12.03 6.34
C PHE A 26 -1.37 -11.26 5.81
N ASP A 27 -2.40 -11.10 6.64
CA ASP A 27 -3.67 -10.45 6.25
C ASP A 27 -3.56 -8.95 5.94
N GLY A 28 -2.40 -8.33 6.18
CA GLY A 28 -2.15 -6.93 5.90
C GLY A 28 -0.74 -6.49 6.28
N CYS A 29 -0.45 -5.20 6.07
CA CYS A 29 0.85 -4.63 6.39
C CYS A 29 1.14 -4.64 7.90
N ARG A 30 0.18 -4.25 8.74
CA ARG A 30 0.36 -4.19 10.20
C ARG A 30 0.68 -5.56 10.83
N PRO A 31 -0.06 -6.66 10.56
CA PRO A 31 0.32 -7.99 11.07
C PRO A 31 1.72 -8.43 10.62
N TYR A 32 2.14 -8.08 9.40
CA TYR A 32 3.50 -8.35 8.94
C TYR A 32 4.54 -7.51 9.70
N ALA A 33 4.26 -6.23 9.97
CA ALA A 33 5.11 -5.38 10.80
C ALA A 33 5.22 -5.91 12.25
N GLU A 34 4.13 -6.41 12.83
CA GLU A 34 4.15 -7.05 14.16
C GLU A 34 5.00 -8.31 14.17
N ALA A 35 4.87 -9.16 13.14
CA ALA A 35 5.70 -10.35 13.01
C ALA A 35 7.19 -10.01 12.88
N MET A 36 7.53 -8.95 12.12
CA MET A 36 8.91 -8.45 12.02
C MET A 36 9.42 -7.90 13.36
N ALA A 37 8.61 -7.09 14.07
CA ALA A 37 8.97 -6.53 15.38
C ALA A 37 9.24 -7.62 16.44
N ARG A 38 8.59 -8.78 16.30
CA ARG A 38 8.78 -9.96 17.17
C ARG A 38 9.85 -10.94 16.67
N GLY A 39 10.49 -10.67 15.53
CA GLY A 39 11.47 -11.57 14.92
C GLY A 39 10.88 -12.85 14.32
N ALA A 40 9.57 -12.91 14.12
CA ALA A 40 8.85 -14.06 13.55
C ALA A 40 8.77 -14.03 12.01
N ALA A 41 9.16 -12.92 11.37
CA ALA A 41 9.20 -12.77 9.92
C ALA A 41 10.46 -12.03 9.45
N GLN A 42 10.91 -12.36 8.24
CA GLN A 42 12.02 -11.68 7.56
C GLN A 42 11.51 -10.49 6.75
N VAL A 43 12.40 -9.53 6.46
CA VAL A 43 12.11 -8.24 5.80
C VAL A 43 11.87 -8.33 4.29
N ASP A 44 12.24 -9.44 3.67
CA ASP A 44 12.26 -9.68 2.23
C ASP A 44 10.91 -10.11 1.65
N ARG A 45 9.90 -10.33 2.48
CA ARG A 45 8.63 -10.95 2.07
C ARG A 45 7.63 -10.02 1.42
N CYS A 46 7.97 -8.75 1.17
CA CYS A 46 7.03 -7.75 0.63
C CYS A 46 7.36 -7.39 -0.84
N PRO A 47 6.79 -8.08 -1.84
CA PRO A 47 7.02 -7.74 -3.25
C PRO A 47 6.67 -6.29 -3.63
N PRO A 48 5.56 -5.68 -3.14
CA PRO A 48 5.27 -4.30 -3.48
C PRO A 48 6.29 -3.31 -2.89
N GLY A 49 6.94 -3.65 -1.78
CA GLY A 49 8.05 -2.84 -1.23
C GLY A 49 9.36 -3.01 -2.00
N GLY A 50 9.54 -4.15 -2.68
CA GLY A 50 10.73 -4.45 -3.47
C GLY A 50 12.03 -4.44 -2.67
N ASP A 51 13.15 -4.39 -3.37
CA ASP A 51 14.48 -4.39 -2.73
C ASP A 51 14.73 -3.13 -1.89
N ALA A 52 14.14 -1.99 -2.28
CA ALA A 52 14.24 -0.73 -1.52
C ALA A 52 13.52 -0.83 -0.17
N GLY A 53 12.29 -1.35 -0.15
CA GLY A 53 11.53 -1.57 1.07
C GLY A 53 12.22 -2.57 2.00
N ALA A 54 12.71 -3.70 1.46
CA ALA A 54 13.44 -4.69 2.25
C ALA A 54 14.70 -4.09 2.92
N ARG A 55 15.45 -3.23 2.22
CA ARG A 55 16.60 -2.50 2.79
C ARG A 55 16.18 -1.52 3.90
N ALA A 56 15.12 -0.75 3.68
CA ALA A 56 14.63 0.21 4.68
C ALA A 56 14.17 -0.49 5.97
N LEU A 57 13.46 -1.61 5.84
CA LEU A 57 13.02 -2.44 6.96
C LEU A 57 14.22 -3.03 7.72
N ALA A 58 15.22 -3.56 7.00
CA ALA A 58 16.44 -4.10 7.59
C ALA A 58 17.19 -3.03 8.40
N HIS A 59 17.27 -1.81 7.88
CA HIS A 59 17.90 -0.69 8.57
C HIS A 59 17.19 -0.35 9.89
N VAL A 60 15.85 -0.35 9.91
CA VAL A 60 15.07 -0.11 11.14
C VAL A 60 15.24 -1.23 12.17
N LEU A 61 15.32 -2.49 11.73
CA LEU A 61 15.52 -3.65 12.60
C LEU A 61 16.99 -3.87 13.02
N GLY A 62 17.94 -3.16 12.41
CA GLY A 62 19.37 -3.40 12.62
C GLY A 62 19.84 -4.76 12.09
N THR A 63 19.19 -5.30 11.07
CA THR A 63 19.51 -6.60 10.46
C THR A 63 20.19 -6.45 9.11
N ARG A 64 20.79 -7.54 8.61
CA ARG A 64 21.41 -7.54 7.28
C ARG A 64 20.32 -7.40 6.20
N PRO A 65 20.45 -6.47 5.23
CA PRO A 65 19.50 -6.37 4.13
C PRO A 65 19.55 -7.63 3.26
N LEU A 66 18.37 -8.14 2.94
CA LEU A 66 18.17 -9.24 2.00
C LEU A 66 17.46 -8.69 0.75
N PRO A 67 17.75 -9.23 -0.45
CA PRO A 67 16.91 -8.98 -1.62
C PRO A 67 15.49 -9.47 -1.35
N TYR A 68 14.48 -8.81 -1.89
CA TYR A 68 13.11 -9.27 -1.71
C TYR A 68 12.89 -10.63 -2.40
N ASP A 69 12.01 -11.44 -1.81
CA ASP A 69 11.65 -12.77 -2.27
C ASP A 69 10.77 -12.68 -3.54
N ARG A 70 11.40 -12.89 -4.70
CA ARG A 70 10.75 -12.86 -6.02
C ARG A 70 9.77 -14.00 -6.24
N SER A 71 9.78 -15.05 -5.41
CA SER A 71 8.81 -16.14 -5.53
C SER A 71 7.41 -15.74 -5.07
N ARG A 72 7.30 -14.66 -4.28
CA ARG A 72 6.02 -14.18 -3.72
C ARG A 72 5.26 -13.21 -4.61
N GLY A 73 5.91 -12.69 -5.65
CA GLY A 73 5.30 -11.73 -6.55
C GLY A 73 6.33 -10.87 -7.27
N THR A 74 5.87 -10.23 -8.35
CA THR A 74 6.66 -9.23 -9.07
C THR A 74 6.50 -7.87 -8.41
N HIS A 75 7.61 -7.17 -8.19
CA HIS A 75 7.56 -5.78 -7.76
C HIS A 75 6.97 -4.92 -8.87
N LYS A 76 5.83 -4.27 -8.60
CA LYS A 76 5.23 -3.26 -9.47
C LYS A 76 5.54 -1.87 -8.90
N PRO A 77 5.82 -0.87 -9.76
CA PRO A 77 5.99 0.50 -9.29
C PRO A 77 4.71 0.98 -8.61
N PRO A 78 4.79 1.97 -7.70
CA PRO A 78 3.61 2.53 -7.04
C PRO A 78 2.61 3.04 -8.08
N GLN A 79 1.34 2.70 -7.87
CA GLN A 79 0.23 3.06 -8.75
C GLN A 79 -0.82 3.84 -7.96
N VAL A 80 -1.52 4.72 -8.65
CA VAL A 80 -2.67 5.47 -8.13
C VAL A 80 -3.90 5.11 -8.93
N ALA A 81 -5.04 5.02 -8.23
CA ALA A 81 -6.33 4.89 -8.89
C ALA A 81 -6.72 6.22 -9.53
N LEU A 82 -7.34 6.14 -10.71
CA LEU A 82 -7.91 7.26 -11.45
C LEU A 82 -9.35 6.91 -11.80
N VAL A 83 -10.28 7.79 -11.45
CA VAL A 83 -11.68 7.67 -11.84
C VAL A 83 -11.85 8.32 -13.22
N ILE A 84 -12.44 7.59 -14.16
CA ILE A 84 -12.80 8.10 -15.48
C ILE A 84 -14.08 8.92 -15.32
N GLU A 85 -13.95 10.22 -15.47
CA GLU A 85 -15.01 11.20 -15.17
C GLU A 85 -16.28 10.97 -16.00
N ALA A 86 -16.11 10.62 -17.28
CA ALA A 86 -17.21 10.41 -18.22
C ALA A 86 -18.16 9.27 -17.83
N ASP A 87 -17.65 8.26 -17.11
CA ASP A 87 -18.38 7.03 -16.82
C ASP A 87 -18.83 6.95 -15.35
N CYS A 88 -18.36 7.86 -14.49
CA CYS A 88 -18.66 7.82 -13.06
C CYS A 88 -20.11 8.20 -12.77
N ILE A 89 -20.90 7.23 -12.29
CA ILE A 89 -22.32 7.45 -11.94
C ILE A 89 -22.57 7.94 -10.50
N GLY A 90 -21.51 8.19 -9.72
CA GLY A 90 -21.67 8.68 -8.36
C GLY A 90 -22.26 7.67 -7.36
N CYS A 91 -21.98 6.37 -7.50
CA CYS A 91 -22.56 5.29 -6.67
C CYS A 91 -21.94 5.12 -5.26
N THR A 92 -20.88 5.85 -4.92
CA THR A 92 -20.15 5.85 -3.64
C THR A 92 -19.51 4.54 -3.17
N LYS A 93 -19.67 3.42 -3.88
CA LYS A 93 -19.06 2.13 -3.53
C LYS A 93 -17.53 2.18 -3.45
N CYS A 94 -16.89 2.97 -4.31
CA CYS A 94 -15.44 3.15 -4.28
C CYS A 94 -14.94 3.82 -2.99
N ILE A 95 -15.70 4.78 -2.43
CA ILE A 95 -15.39 5.41 -1.13
C ILE A 95 -15.41 4.34 -0.04
N GLN A 96 -16.48 3.52 0.01
CA GLN A 96 -16.63 2.47 1.02
C GLN A 96 -15.55 1.39 0.95
N ALA A 97 -15.02 1.13 -0.24
CA ALA A 97 -13.95 0.16 -0.46
C ALA A 97 -12.54 0.71 -0.15
N CYS A 98 -12.38 2.03 -0.01
CA CYS A 98 -11.07 2.64 0.19
C CYS A 98 -10.66 2.55 1.67
N PRO A 99 -9.59 1.80 2.04
CA PRO A 99 -9.19 1.62 3.43
C PRO A 99 -8.48 2.84 4.04
N VAL A 100 -8.12 3.83 3.21
CA VAL A 100 -7.34 5.02 3.58
C VAL A 100 -8.08 6.32 3.25
N ASP A 101 -9.37 6.21 2.91
CA ASP A 101 -10.23 7.36 2.59
C ASP A 101 -9.64 8.32 1.53
N ALA A 102 -8.91 7.77 0.55
CA ALA A 102 -8.28 8.54 -0.51
C ALA A 102 -9.25 8.99 -1.62
N ILE A 103 -10.54 8.66 -1.54
CA ILE A 103 -11.53 8.97 -2.57
C ILE A 103 -12.54 9.96 -2.00
N VAL A 104 -12.69 11.10 -2.69
CA VAL A 104 -13.62 12.16 -2.34
C VAL A 104 -14.73 12.27 -3.38
N GLY A 105 -15.94 12.61 -2.94
CA GLY A 105 -17.10 12.77 -3.81
C GLY A 105 -18.39 12.65 -3.01
N GLY A 106 -19.51 12.62 -3.73
CA GLY A 106 -20.83 12.52 -3.13
C GLY A 106 -21.76 11.64 -3.97
N ALA A 107 -22.89 11.24 -3.37
CA ALA A 107 -23.90 10.49 -4.09
C ALA A 107 -24.38 11.29 -5.32
N LYS A 108 -24.37 10.64 -6.49
CA LYS A 108 -24.71 11.24 -7.79
C LYS A 108 -23.76 12.35 -8.27
N TYR A 109 -22.62 12.52 -7.60
CA TYR A 109 -21.53 13.38 -8.04
C TYR A 109 -20.31 12.54 -8.44
N MET A 110 -19.47 13.14 -9.28
CA MET A 110 -18.21 12.54 -9.68
C MET A 110 -17.30 12.33 -8.46
N HIS A 111 -16.61 11.21 -8.44
CA HIS A 111 -15.60 10.90 -7.44
C HIS A 111 -14.20 11.23 -7.96
N THR A 112 -13.31 11.66 -7.07
CA THR A 112 -11.92 11.97 -7.39
C THR A 112 -11.00 11.29 -6.39
N VAL A 113 -9.88 10.77 -6.86
CA VAL A 113 -8.86 10.14 -6.02
C VAL A 113 -7.81 11.19 -5.64
N LEU A 114 -7.55 11.34 -4.35
CA LEU A 114 -6.44 12.10 -3.81
C LEU A 114 -5.17 11.26 -3.96
N ALA A 115 -4.44 11.48 -5.07
CA ALA A 115 -3.21 10.74 -5.38
C ALA A 115 -2.20 10.65 -4.22
N PRO A 116 -1.97 11.68 -3.39
CA PRO A 116 -1.03 11.60 -2.26
C PRO A 116 -1.43 10.62 -1.14
N LEU A 117 -2.72 10.26 -1.06
CA LEU A 117 -3.25 9.35 -0.03
C LEU A 117 -3.50 7.93 -0.58
N CYS A 118 -3.55 7.79 -1.91
CA CYS A 118 -3.86 6.52 -2.54
C CYS A 118 -2.66 5.56 -2.46
N THR A 119 -2.85 4.40 -1.85
CA THR A 119 -1.81 3.36 -1.72
C THR A 119 -1.74 2.41 -2.93
N GLY A 120 -2.67 2.54 -3.89
CA GLY A 120 -2.75 1.62 -5.02
C GLY A 120 -3.17 0.20 -4.65
N CYS A 121 -3.96 0.01 -3.57
CA CYS A 121 -4.44 -1.31 -3.12
C CYS A 121 -5.43 -2.01 -4.07
N GLU A 122 -5.87 -1.34 -5.14
CA GLU A 122 -6.77 -1.88 -6.17
C GLU A 122 -8.19 -2.26 -5.69
N LEU A 123 -8.51 -2.16 -4.40
CA LEU A 123 -9.82 -2.53 -3.83
C LEU A 123 -11.01 -1.77 -4.42
N CYS A 124 -10.79 -0.54 -4.88
CA CYS A 124 -11.83 0.29 -5.50
C CYS A 124 -12.23 -0.18 -6.90
N VAL A 125 -11.34 -0.87 -7.63
CA VAL A 125 -11.59 -1.33 -9.00
C VAL A 125 -12.76 -2.31 -9.06
N PRO A 126 -12.75 -3.47 -8.35
CA PRO A 126 -13.87 -4.40 -8.38
C PRO A 126 -15.13 -3.86 -7.67
N ALA A 127 -15.00 -2.81 -6.85
CA ALA A 127 -16.14 -2.17 -6.20
C ALA A 127 -16.96 -1.28 -7.16
N CYS A 128 -16.36 -0.85 -8.27
CA CYS A 128 -17.01 0.04 -9.23
C CYS A 128 -17.98 -0.75 -10.12
N PRO A 129 -19.29 -0.49 -10.09
CA PRO A 129 -20.28 -1.26 -10.86
C PRO A 129 -20.28 -0.94 -12.36
N VAL A 130 -19.56 0.10 -12.76
CA VAL A 130 -19.43 0.58 -14.15
C VAL A 130 -17.99 0.52 -14.64
N ASP A 131 -17.10 -0.13 -13.87
CA ASP A 131 -15.70 -0.34 -14.20
C ASP A 131 -14.91 0.94 -14.60
N CYS A 132 -15.33 2.10 -14.10
CA CYS A 132 -14.75 3.40 -14.47
C CYS A 132 -13.46 3.76 -13.71
N ILE A 133 -12.74 2.79 -13.11
CA ILE A 133 -11.54 3.05 -12.31
C ILE A 133 -10.34 2.34 -12.92
N ALA A 134 -9.28 3.09 -13.21
CA ALA A 134 -8.04 2.57 -13.75
C ALA A 134 -6.86 2.85 -12.83
N LEU A 135 -5.94 1.90 -12.71
CA LEU A 135 -4.65 2.16 -12.06
C LEU A 135 -3.65 2.72 -13.06
N ARG A 136 -2.92 3.74 -12.62
CA ARG A 136 -1.83 4.36 -13.39
C ARG A 136 -0.58 4.43 -12.51
N PRO A 137 0.61 4.13 -13.07
CA PRO A 137 1.85 4.31 -12.33
C PRO A 137 2.01 5.79 -11.97
N VAL A 138 2.52 6.07 -10.77
CA VAL A 138 2.80 7.44 -10.33
C VAL A 138 3.95 7.99 -11.17
N GLN A 139 3.63 8.82 -12.17
CA GLN A 139 4.63 9.58 -12.91
C GLN A 139 5.15 10.68 -11.98
N GLY A 140 6.30 10.47 -11.36
CA GLY A 140 6.98 11.53 -10.58
C GLY A 140 7.40 11.17 -9.16
N MET A 141 7.12 9.96 -8.64
CA MET A 141 7.82 9.49 -7.46
C MET A 141 9.12 8.79 -7.89
N SER A 142 10.02 9.56 -8.51
CA SER A 142 11.42 9.18 -8.55
C SER A 142 11.80 8.86 -7.11
N CYS A 143 12.23 7.62 -6.89
CA CYS A 143 13.07 7.18 -5.79
C CYS A 143 13.69 8.40 -5.12
N ILE A 144 13.30 8.73 -3.89
CA ILE A 144 13.99 9.77 -3.12
C ILE A 144 15.46 9.31 -3.07
N PRO A 145 16.40 9.98 -3.76
CA PRO A 145 17.81 9.67 -3.60
C PRO A 145 18.32 10.40 -2.35
N GLU A 146 19.21 9.71 -1.64
CA GLU A 146 20.05 10.12 -0.50
C GLU A 146 19.41 10.16 0.90
#